data_AF-A0A0D2DC03-F1
#
_entry.id   AF-A0A0D2DC03-F1
#
_cell.length_a   1.000
_cell.length_b   1.000
_cell.length_c   1.000
_cell.angle_alpha   90.00
_cell.angle_beta   90.00
_cell.angle_gamma   90.00
#
_symmetry.space_group_name_H-M   'P 1'
#
loop_
_entity.id
_entity.type
_entity.pdbx_description
1 polymer ?
#
loop_
_entity_poly.entity_id
_entity_poly.type
_entity_poly.pdbx_seq_one_letter_code
_entity_poly.pdbx_strand_id
1 'polypeptide(L)'
;MPVAISFDDLKYLGGGKSGTVYAIDDKTVLKSIDGAGAGSCYGWFSYRRSTPSTSIQTDIFAFGCMIYEVMTGQPPHEDLVANEHRAQLVEQRSAEGQFPDVESLPLGDLIHKCWHGTIGSTQELGKTLQAADRWHLE
;
A
#
# COMPACT_ATOMS: atom_id res chain seq x y z
N MET A 1 -16.66 -12.65 -5.54
CA MET A 1 -16.14 -13.70 -4.64
C MET A 1 -14.82 -13.20 -4.08
N PRO A 2 -14.49 -13.44 -2.80
CA PRO A 2 -13.14 -13.19 -2.33
C PRO A 2 -12.17 -13.99 -3.20
N VAL A 3 -11.10 -13.35 -3.65
CA VAL A 3 -10.02 -14.04 -4.38
C VAL A 3 -9.42 -15.05 -3.40
N ALA A 4 -9.41 -16.34 -3.76
CA ALA A 4 -8.73 -17.34 -2.97
C ALA A 4 -7.23 -17.04 -3.04
N ILE A 5 -6.63 -16.73 -1.89
CA ILE A 5 -5.22 -16.41 -1.76
C ILE A 5 -4.46 -17.72 -1.53
N SER A 6 -3.48 -17.99 -2.39
CA SER A 6 -2.49 -19.05 -2.17
C SER A 6 -1.34 -18.46 -1.36
N PHE A 7 -1.17 -18.90 -0.11
CA PHE A 7 -0.08 -18.41 0.72
C PHE A 7 1.29 -18.88 0.27
N ASP A 8 1.35 -19.98 -0.49
CA ASP A 8 2.60 -20.55 -1.03
C ASP A 8 3.21 -19.68 -2.14
N ASP A 9 2.41 -18.85 -2.81
CA ASP A 9 2.84 -17.98 -3.92
C ASP A 9 3.21 -16.55 -3.45
N LEU A 10 3.06 -16.27 -2.16
CA LEU A 10 3.31 -14.94 -1.60
C LEU A 10 4.79 -14.70 -1.34
N LYS A 11 5.30 -13.58 -1.84
CA LYS A 11 6.62 -13.06 -1.46
C LYS A 11 6.48 -12.20 -0.21
N TYR A 12 7.04 -12.65 0.92
CA TYR A 12 7.20 -11.82 2.12
C TYR A 12 8.04 -10.58 1.83
N LEU A 13 7.58 -9.43 2.30
CA LEU A 13 8.23 -8.15 2.06
C LEU A 13 8.91 -7.56 3.30
N GLY A 14 8.40 -7.85 4.49
CA GLY A 14 8.95 -7.29 5.73
C GLY A 14 7.90 -7.12 6.83
N GLY A 15 8.40 -6.84 8.03
CA GLY A 15 7.62 -6.36 9.18
C GLY A 15 7.78 -4.85 9.30
N GLY A 16 6.68 -4.12 9.44
CA GLY A 16 6.72 -2.67 9.62
C GLY A 16 6.91 -2.23 11.07
N LYS A 17 7.16 -0.92 11.27
CA LYS A 17 7.19 -0.33 12.62
C LYS A 17 5.84 -0.45 13.35
N SER A 18 4.77 -0.67 12.59
CA SER A 18 3.43 -1.01 13.10
C SER A 18 3.32 -2.42 13.69
N GLY A 19 4.37 -3.26 13.61
CA GLY A 19 4.34 -4.66 14.01
C GLY A 19 3.63 -5.58 13.01
N THR A 20 3.23 -5.06 11.84
CA THR A 20 2.46 -5.83 10.85
C THR A 20 3.36 -6.49 9.81
N VAL A 21 2.98 -7.66 9.31
CA VAL A 21 3.68 -8.44 8.27
C VAL A 21 2.99 -8.31 6.91
N TYR A 22 3.77 -8.21 5.82
CA TYR A 22 3.24 -7.98 4.48
C TYR A 22 3.78 -8.95 3.43
N ALA A 23 2.94 -9.26 2.43
CA ALA A 23 3.31 -10.13 1.32
C ALA A 23 2.57 -9.80 0.01
N ILE A 24 3.16 -10.17 -1.14
CA ILE A 24 2.63 -9.89 -2.48
C ILE A 24 2.79 -11.10 -3.42
N ASP A 25 1.83 -11.33 -4.31
CA ASP A 25 1.94 -12.25 -5.46
C ASP A 25 1.66 -11.52 -6.80
N ASP A 26 1.47 -12.26 -7.88
CA ASP A 26 1.15 -11.70 -9.20
C ASP A 26 -0.23 -11.01 -9.26
N LYS A 27 -1.12 -11.27 -8.30
CA LYS A 27 -2.53 -10.87 -8.30
C LYS A 27 -2.92 -9.93 -7.17
N THR A 28 -2.25 -9.95 -6.03
CA THR A 28 -2.73 -9.29 -4.82
C THR A 28 -1.62 -8.90 -3.83
N VAL A 29 -1.95 -7.94 -2.96
CA VAL A 29 -1.11 -7.43 -1.87
C VAL A 29 -1.83 -7.63 -0.54
N LEU A 30 -1.17 -8.28 0.41
CA LEU A 30 -1.75 -8.65 1.70
C LEU A 30 -1.07 -8.00 2.90
N LYS A 31 -1.89 -7.72 3.91
CA LYS A 31 -1.52 -7.23 5.24
C LYS A 31 -1.92 -8.29 6.28
N SER A 32 -0.97 -8.86 7.01
CA SER A 32 -1.23 -9.79 8.11
C SER A 32 -0.88 -9.16 9.45
N ILE A 33 -1.86 -9.08 10.35
CA ILE A 33 -1.70 -8.55 11.71
C ILE A 33 -1.64 -9.76 12.65
N ASP A 34 -0.50 -10.05 13.27
CA ASP A 34 -0.30 -11.00 14.40
C ASP A 34 -1.31 -12.16 14.54
N GLY A 35 -1.49 -12.97 13.48
CA GLY A 35 -2.35 -14.16 13.52
C GLY A 35 -3.86 -13.90 13.37
N ALA A 36 -4.31 -12.64 13.32
CA ALA A 36 -5.59 -12.29 12.74
C ALA A 36 -5.43 -12.40 11.22
N GLY A 37 -6.08 -13.40 10.61
CA GLY A 37 -5.85 -13.83 9.23
C GLY A 37 -5.66 -12.70 8.20
N ALA A 38 -4.93 -13.00 7.12
CA ALA A 38 -4.53 -12.04 6.10
C ALA A 38 -5.69 -11.10 5.71
N GLY A 39 -5.56 -9.85 6.12
CA GLY A 39 -6.43 -8.76 5.72
C GLY A 39 -5.98 -8.20 4.38
N SER A 40 -6.94 -7.73 3.60
CA SER A 40 -6.61 -6.94 2.42
C SER A 40 -6.10 -5.57 2.84
N CYS A 41 -5.21 -4.97 2.03
CA CYS A 41 -4.70 -3.61 2.28
C CYS A 41 -5.75 -2.50 2.11
N TYR A 42 -7.02 -2.83 1.86
CA TYR A 42 -8.12 -1.88 1.67
C TYR A 42 -8.63 -1.32 3.01
N GLY A 43 -7.97 -0.29 3.52
CA GLY A 43 -8.46 0.57 4.60
C GLY A 43 -9.14 1.84 4.07
N TRP A 44 -9.75 2.63 4.96
CA TRP A 44 -10.36 3.92 4.60
C TRP A 44 -9.35 4.90 3.98
N PHE A 45 -8.07 4.77 4.35
CA PHE A 45 -6.97 5.61 3.88
C PHE A 45 -6.36 5.14 2.54
N SER A 46 -6.76 3.96 2.05
CA SER A 46 -6.22 3.36 0.83
C SER A 46 -7.28 3.23 -0.27
N TYR A 47 -8.44 3.86 -0.09
CA TYR A 47 -9.50 3.84 -1.08
C TYR A 47 -9.21 4.88 -2.17
N ARG A 48 -8.97 4.39 -3.39
CA ARG A 48 -8.86 5.21 -4.60
C ARG A 48 -10.01 4.87 -5.53
N ARG A 49 -10.79 5.87 -5.93
CA ARG A 49 -11.89 5.69 -6.89
C ARG A 49 -11.37 5.04 -8.17
N SER A 50 -11.95 3.89 -8.53
CA SER A 50 -11.60 3.13 -9.73
C SER A 50 -12.85 2.44 -10.30
N THR A 51 -12.84 2.17 -11.61
CA THR A 51 -13.84 1.34 -12.28
C THR A 51 -13.13 0.23 -13.08
N PRO A 52 -13.19 -1.05 -12.64
CA PRO A 52 -13.86 -1.55 -11.44
C PRO A 52 -13.20 -1.05 -10.13
N SER A 53 -13.94 -1.08 -9.02
CA SER A 53 -13.47 -0.61 -7.71
C SER A 53 -12.29 -1.40 -7.14
N THR A 54 -12.10 -2.63 -7.63
CA THR A 54 -10.94 -3.47 -7.36
C THR A 54 -10.21 -3.76 -8.66
N SER A 55 -8.95 -3.32 -8.77
CA SER A 55 -8.07 -3.52 -9.92
C SER A 55 -6.62 -3.56 -9.46
N ILE A 56 -5.72 -3.99 -10.35
CA ILE A 56 -4.27 -3.94 -10.11
C ILE A 56 -3.83 -2.53 -9.67
N GLN A 57 -4.42 -1.47 -10.22
CA GLN A 57 -4.07 -0.10 -9.83
C GLN A 57 -4.52 0.25 -8.41
N THR A 58 -5.67 -0.25 -7.95
CA THR A 58 -6.11 -0.04 -6.57
C THR A 58 -5.30 -0.88 -5.59
N ASP A 59 -4.86 -2.08 -5.99
CA ASP A 59 -3.93 -2.90 -5.19
C ASP A 59 -2.56 -2.21 -5.06
N ILE A 60 -2.01 -1.67 -6.16
CA ILE A 60 -0.75 -0.90 -6.16
C ILE A 60 -0.87 0.38 -5.33
N PHE A 61 -2.00 1.09 -5.43
CA PHE A 61 -2.24 2.26 -4.59
C PHE A 61 -2.26 1.89 -3.10
N ALA A 62 -3.02 0.86 -2.75
CA ALA A 62 -3.11 0.37 -1.38
C ALA A 62 -1.76 -0.13 -0.86
N PHE A 63 -0.93 -0.71 -1.73
CA PHE A 63 0.46 -1.03 -1.42
C PHE A 63 1.27 0.20 -1.01
N GLY A 64 1.17 1.31 -1.76
CA GLY A 64 1.86 2.56 -1.42
C GLY A 64 1.45 3.09 -0.05
N CYS A 65 0.14 3.12 0.24
CA CYS A 65 -0.38 3.49 1.55
C CYS A 65 0.14 2.59 2.68
N MET A 66 0.27 1.30 2.38
CA MET A 66 0.76 0.30 3.32
C MET A 66 2.26 0.47 3.62
N ILE A 67 3.09 0.71 2.60
CA ILE A 67 4.51 1.03 2.82
C ILE A 67 4.66 2.33 3.61
N TYR A 68 3.85 3.35 3.32
CA TYR A 68 3.84 4.57 4.14
C TYR A 68 3.57 4.24 5.63
N GLU A 69 2.51 3.47 5.91
CA GLU A 69 2.14 3.07 7.29
C GLU A 69 3.25 2.26 7.97
N VAL A 70 3.91 1.36 7.23
CA VAL A 70 5.06 0.59 7.71
C VAL A 70 6.20 1.49 8.20
N MET A 71 6.45 2.58 7.48
CA MET A 71 7.62 3.42 7.65
C MET A 71 7.44 4.52 8.68
N THR A 72 6.22 5.03 8.77
CA THR A 72 5.84 6.14 9.67
C THR A 72 5.15 5.63 10.95
N GLY A 73 4.57 4.43 10.92
CA GLY A 73 3.68 3.93 11.96
C GLY A 73 2.27 4.52 11.90
N GLN A 74 1.94 5.31 10.88
CA GLN A 74 0.67 6.04 10.75
C GLN A 74 0.10 5.90 9.34
N PRO A 75 -1.23 5.83 9.14
CA PRO A 75 -1.82 5.79 7.81
C PRO A 75 -1.57 7.12 7.06
N PRO A 76 -1.57 7.11 5.71
CA PRO A 76 -1.63 8.36 4.96
C PRO A 76 -2.92 9.08 5.35
N HIS A 77 -2.82 10.38 5.64
CA HIS A 77 -3.91 11.21 6.16
C HIS A 77 -4.35 10.89 7.59
N GLU A 78 -3.41 10.63 8.50
CA GLU A 78 -3.68 10.47 9.94
C GLU A 78 -4.56 11.59 10.53
N ASP A 79 -4.48 12.80 9.98
CA ASP A 79 -5.27 13.97 10.35
C ASP A 79 -6.79 13.76 10.18
N LEU A 80 -7.18 12.79 9.35
CA LEU A 80 -8.58 12.45 9.09
C LEU A 80 -9.08 11.28 9.95
N VAL A 81 -8.26 10.63 10.78
CA VAL A 81 -8.66 9.42 11.53
C VAL A 81 -9.93 9.63 12.35
N ALA A 82 -10.06 10.79 13.01
CA ALA A 82 -11.19 11.16 13.85
C ALA A 82 -12.38 11.77 13.07
N ASN A 83 -12.25 11.98 11.76
CA ASN A 83 -13.29 12.57 10.93
C ASN A 83 -14.30 11.51 10.47
N GLU A 84 -15.60 11.77 10.65
CA GLU A 84 -16.67 10.86 10.24
C GLU A 84 -16.74 10.66 8.70
N HIS A 85 -16.29 11.66 7.93
CA HIS A 85 -16.25 11.66 6.46
C HIS A 85 -14.87 11.31 5.90
N ARG A 86 -13.99 10.67 6.70
CA ARG A 86 -12.60 10.38 6.32
C ARG A 86 -12.45 9.63 5.00
N ALA A 87 -13.36 8.70 4.70
CA ALA A 87 -13.29 7.92 3.45
C ALA A 87 -13.51 8.81 2.22
N GLN A 88 -14.50 9.70 2.26
CA GLN A 88 -14.78 10.64 1.17
C GLN A 88 -13.65 11.68 1.02
N LEU A 89 -13.11 12.16 2.14
CA LEU A 89 -12.02 13.13 2.14
C LEU A 89 -10.71 12.53 1.60
N VAL A 90 -10.39 11.28 1.96
CA VAL A 90 -9.24 10.56 1.37
C VAL A 90 -9.44 10.33 -0.12
N GLU A 91 -10.64 9.93 -0.55
CA GLU A 91 -10.94 9.74 -1.96
C GLU A 91 -10.75 11.04 -2.75
N GLN A 92 -11.22 12.17 -2.20
CA GLN A 92 -11.05 13.49 -2.78
C GLN A 92 -9.57 13.88 -2.87
N ARG A 93 -8.82 13.80 -1.75
CA ARG A 93 -7.38 14.10 -1.73
C ARG A 93 -6.60 13.25 -2.74
N SER A 94 -6.92 11.97 -2.82
CA SER A 94 -6.29 11.05 -3.77
C SER A 94 -6.59 11.43 -5.24
N ALA A 95 -7.81 11.89 -5.52
CA ALA A 95 -8.17 12.38 -6.86
C ALA A 95 -7.48 13.70 -7.21
N GLU A 96 -7.20 14.53 -6.21
CA GLU A 96 -6.48 15.80 -6.35
C GLU A 96 -4.94 15.65 -6.30
N GLY A 97 -4.42 14.43 -6.12
CA GLY A 97 -2.99 14.16 -5.99
C GLY A 97 -2.37 14.69 -4.69
N GLN A 98 -3.20 14.98 -3.68
CA GLN A 98 -2.75 15.48 -2.38
C GLN A 98 -2.38 14.32 -1.47
N PHE A 99 -1.09 14.07 -1.31
CA PHE A 99 -0.57 13.02 -0.45
C PHE A 99 0.40 13.60 0.59
N PRO A 100 0.66 12.89 1.70
CA PRO A 100 1.73 13.25 2.61
C PRO A 100 3.09 13.32 1.90
N ASP A 101 3.99 14.15 2.41
CA ASP A 101 5.36 14.18 1.93
C ASP A 101 6.09 12.87 2.26
N VAL A 102 6.80 12.34 1.28
CA VAL A 102 7.55 11.08 1.37
C VAL A 102 9.00 11.23 0.92
N GLU A 103 9.47 12.43 0.55
CA GLU A 103 10.81 12.64 -0.01
C GLU A 103 11.93 12.16 0.92
N SER A 104 11.74 12.33 2.23
CA SER A 104 12.72 11.90 3.25
C SER A 104 12.57 10.46 3.72
N LEU A 105 11.51 9.75 3.30
CA LEU A 105 11.29 8.37 3.68
C LEU A 105 12.14 7.46 2.79
N PRO A 106 12.79 6.42 3.36
CA PRO A 106 13.24 5.32 2.51
C PRO A 106 12.05 4.79 1.69
N LEU A 107 12.30 4.27 0.49
CA LEU A 107 11.21 3.90 -0.44
C LEU A 107 10.22 5.03 -0.80
N GLY A 108 10.50 6.30 -0.49
CA GLY A 108 9.63 7.45 -0.80
C GLY A 108 9.25 7.51 -2.28
N ASP A 109 10.24 7.32 -3.18
CA ASP A 109 10.02 7.22 -4.62
C ASP A 109 9.03 6.10 -4.99
N LEU A 110 9.11 4.95 -4.32
CA LEU A 110 8.20 3.83 -4.57
C LEU A 110 6.78 4.18 -4.12
N ILE A 111 6.61 4.75 -2.93
CA ILE A 111 5.32 5.20 -2.41
C ILE A 111 4.69 6.22 -3.36
N HIS A 112 5.49 7.21 -3.79
CA HIS A 112 5.05 8.24 -4.74
C HIS A 112 4.56 7.63 -6.06
N LYS A 113 5.32 6.68 -6.62
CA LYS A 113 4.94 5.98 -7.87
C LYS A 113 3.65 5.17 -7.72
N CYS A 114 3.44 4.51 -6.57
CA CYS A 114 2.19 3.81 -6.26
C CYS A 114 0.98 4.75 -6.25
N TRP A 115 1.10 5.89 -5.55
CA TRP A 115 -0.01 6.85 -5.41
C TRP A 115 -0.36 7.55 -6.72
N HIS A 116 0.64 7.91 -7.51
CA HIS A 116 0.44 8.58 -8.80
C HIS A 116 0.07 7.61 -9.94
N GLY A 117 0.06 6.30 -9.68
CA GLY A 117 -0.33 5.29 -10.67
C GLY A 117 0.68 5.10 -11.80
N THR A 118 1.98 5.33 -11.53
CA THR A 118 3.04 5.17 -12.54
C THR A 118 3.62 3.76 -12.58
N ILE A 119 3.12 2.84 -11.74
CA ILE A 119 3.45 1.41 -11.77
C ILE A 119 2.26 0.69 -12.39
N GLY A 120 2.48 -0.01 -13.50
CA GLY A 120 1.41 -0.63 -14.28
C GLY A 120 1.08 -2.07 -13.88
N SER A 121 1.95 -2.73 -13.11
CA SER A 121 1.77 -4.14 -12.72
C SER A 121 2.41 -4.49 -11.38
N THR A 122 1.93 -5.56 -10.75
CA THR A 122 2.53 -6.17 -9.55
C THR A 122 3.96 -6.66 -9.81
N GLN A 123 4.27 -7.13 -11.02
CA GLN A 123 5.63 -7.50 -11.41
C GLN A 123 6.57 -6.28 -11.44
N GLU A 124 6.11 -5.16 -12.01
CA GLU A 124 6.85 -3.90 -12.00
C GLU A 124 7.00 -3.35 -10.57
N LEU A 125 5.96 -3.47 -9.75
CA LEU A 125 6.02 -3.14 -8.32
C LEU A 125 7.10 -3.94 -7.61
N GLY A 126 7.11 -5.26 -7.79
CA GLY A 126 8.09 -6.16 -7.19
C GLY A 126 9.52 -5.88 -7.66
N LYS A 127 9.72 -5.48 -8.92
CA LYS A 127 11.03 -5.05 -9.45
C LYS A 127 11.46 -3.70 -8.86
N THR A 128 10.54 -2.73 -8.79
CA THR A 128 10.79 -1.39 -8.25
C THR A 128 11.16 -1.49 -6.77
N LEU A 129 10.43 -2.31 -6.00
CA LEU A 129 10.74 -2.59 -4.61
C LEU A 129 12.11 -3.25 -4.45
N GLN A 130 12.45 -4.28 -5.24
CA GLN A 130 13.77 -4.92 -5.17
C GLN A 130 14.92 -3.97 -5.53
N ALA A 131 14.71 -3.05 -6.46
CA ALA A 131 15.69 -2.04 -6.80
C ALA A 131 15.87 -1.01 -5.67
N ALA A 132 14.80 -0.69 -4.96
CA ALA A 132 14.83 0.23 -3.82
C ALA A 132 15.40 -0.42 -2.54
N ASP A 133 15.12 -1.70 -2.30
CA ASP A 133 15.60 -2.47 -1.14
C ASP A 133 17.12 -2.70 -1.15
N ARG A 134 17.72 -2.82 -2.34
CA ARG A 134 19.19 -2.94 -2.48
C ARG A 134 19.97 -1.79 -1.85
N TRP A 135 19.35 -0.62 -1.66
CA TRP A 135 20.01 0.53 -1.03
C TRP A 135 20.14 0.42 0.50
N HIS A 136 19.56 -0.60 1.14
CA HIS A 136 19.70 -0.84 2.58
C HIS A 136 20.70 -1.96 2.94
N LEU A 137 21.40 -2.55 1.96
CA LEU A 137 22.34 -3.66 2.18
C LEU A 137 23.82 -3.29 2.00
N GLU A 138 24.16 -2.02 1.82
CA GLU A 138 25.55 -1.50 1.86
C GLU A 138 25.77 -0.63 3.10
#